data_AF-A0A1J9QFC8-F1
#
_entry.id   AF-A0A1J9QFC8-F1
#
_cell.length_a   1.000
_cell.length_b   1.000
_cell.length_c   1.000
_cell.angle_alpha   90.00
_cell.angle_beta   90.00
_cell.angle_gamma   90.00
#
_symmetry.space_group_name_H-M   'P 1'
#
loop_
_entity.id
_entity.type
_entity.pdbx_description
1 polymer ?
#
loop_
_entity_poly.entity_id
_entity_poly.type
_entity_poly.pdbx_seq_one_letter_code
_entity_poly.pdbx_strand_id
1 'polypeptide(L)'
;RLTPLAQQYSLIALRPLNEKCLTLACNSLDCDIISLDLSSRLPFHFKFKTLAAAIARGIRLEICYGPGVTGSGAEARRNLIGNAASLIRATRGRGIIISSEAKRALGVRAPFDVVNLACVWGLTQEKGKEALCDEARKVVALAGMKRRSWRGIVDVVYGGEKPVKEGRETKDKSGNRNKNSGKKDERNEGGLKRKADTGTESNAESQAPLSKRELKRRAKRAKLQGSGADDNSTASPIPDGG
;
A
#
# COMPACT_ATOMS: atom_id res chain seq x y z
N ARG A 1 18.49 6.98 -23.11
CA ARG A 1 18.10 7.29 -21.71
C ARG A 1 16.58 7.28 -21.64
N LEU A 2 15.95 6.57 -20.68
CA LEU A 2 14.49 6.42 -20.59
C LEU A 2 13.80 7.59 -19.83
N THR A 3 14.59 8.46 -19.20
CA THR A 3 14.11 9.57 -18.35
C THR A 3 13.07 10.49 -19.01
N PRO A 4 13.20 10.90 -20.29
CA PRO A 4 12.19 11.74 -20.93
C PRO A 4 10.83 11.04 -21.07
N LEU A 5 10.83 9.73 -21.29
CA LEU A 5 9.59 8.94 -21.43
C LEU A 5 8.83 8.81 -20.11
N ALA A 6 9.54 8.84 -18.98
CA ALA A 6 8.94 8.71 -17.65
C ALA A 6 8.02 9.89 -17.28
N GLN A 7 8.17 11.03 -17.96
CA GLN A 7 7.28 12.18 -17.79
C GLN A 7 5.99 12.06 -18.62
N GLN A 8 6.02 11.31 -19.73
CA GLN A 8 4.90 11.21 -20.68
C GLN A 8 4.02 9.98 -20.42
N TYR A 9 4.61 8.90 -19.92
CA TYR A 9 3.92 7.63 -19.71
C TYR A 9 3.79 7.28 -18.23
N SER A 10 2.69 6.61 -17.89
CA SER A 10 2.45 6.16 -16.51
C SER A 10 3.24 4.92 -16.12
N LEU A 11 3.58 4.07 -17.11
CA LEU A 11 4.34 2.84 -16.98
C LEU A 11 5.30 2.71 -18.15
N ILE A 12 6.49 2.18 -17.89
CA ILE A 12 7.47 1.85 -18.95
C ILE A 12 7.73 0.35 -18.93
N ALA A 13 7.44 -0.31 -20.06
CA ALA A 13 7.75 -1.72 -20.27
C ALA A 13 8.88 -1.87 -21.31
N LEU A 14 9.79 -2.80 -21.09
CA LEU A 14 10.85 -3.14 -22.05
C LEU A 14 10.69 -4.58 -22.54
N ARG A 15 10.89 -4.81 -23.83
CA ARG A 15 10.84 -6.15 -24.45
C ARG A 15 12.23 -6.56 -24.97
N PRO A 16 13.09 -7.17 -24.12
CA PRO A 16 14.43 -7.55 -24.51
C PRO A 16 14.42 -8.74 -25.47
N LEU A 17 15.20 -8.66 -26.56
CA LEU A 17 15.26 -9.69 -27.61
C LEU A 17 16.48 -10.62 -27.51
N ASN A 18 17.45 -10.27 -26.67
CA ASN A 18 18.67 -11.05 -26.47
C ASN A 18 19.17 -10.94 -25.03
N GLU A 19 20.12 -11.79 -24.66
CA GLU A 19 20.62 -11.90 -23.27
C GLU A 19 21.26 -10.60 -22.76
N LYS A 20 21.96 -9.87 -23.63
CA LYS A 20 22.63 -8.60 -23.28
C LYS A 20 21.58 -7.54 -22.93
N CYS A 21 20.54 -7.41 -23.76
CA CYS A 21 19.42 -6.51 -23.51
C CYS A 21 18.65 -6.88 -22.23
N LEU A 22 18.42 -8.18 -21.99
CA LEU A 22 17.76 -8.63 -20.75
C LEU A 22 18.59 -8.27 -19.52
N THR A 23 19.89 -8.54 -19.55
CA THR A 23 20.80 -8.23 -18.44
C THR A 23 20.84 -6.73 -18.17
N LEU A 24 20.91 -5.90 -19.21
CA LEU A 24 20.88 -4.46 -19.10
C LEU A 24 19.55 -3.96 -18.52
N ALA A 25 18.41 -4.51 -18.98
CA ALA A 25 17.09 -4.17 -18.46
C ALA A 25 16.96 -4.50 -16.97
N CYS A 26 17.42 -5.69 -16.55
CA CYS A 26 17.37 -6.13 -15.16
C CYS A 26 18.26 -5.31 -14.22
N ASN A 27 19.44 -4.88 -14.68
CA ASN A 27 20.46 -4.30 -13.79
C ASN A 27 20.49 -2.77 -13.80
N SER A 28 20.24 -2.12 -14.94
CA SER A 28 20.60 -0.70 -15.10
C SER A 28 19.49 0.18 -15.65
N LEU A 29 18.53 -0.36 -16.40
CA LEU A 29 17.47 0.46 -16.99
C LEU A 29 16.35 0.73 -15.99
N ASP A 30 15.82 1.95 -16.05
CA ASP A 30 14.64 2.37 -15.30
C ASP A 30 13.38 2.02 -16.09
N CYS A 31 12.86 0.83 -15.84
CA CYS A 31 11.57 0.37 -16.33
C CYS A 31 10.76 -0.22 -15.17
N ASP A 32 9.47 -0.43 -15.39
CA ASP A 32 8.56 -1.01 -14.39
C ASP A 32 8.24 -2.47 -14.72
N ILE A 33 8.18 -2.80 -16.01
CA ILE A 33 7.87 -4.13 -16.52
C ILE A 33 8.93 -4.57 -17.53
N ILE A 34 9.34 -5.83 -17.46
CA ILE A 34 10.08 -6.52 -18.52
C ILE A 34 9.13 -7.52 -19.16
N SER A 35 8.73 -7.24 -20.39
CA SER A 35 7.82 -8.06 -21.19
C SER A 35 8.61 -9.00 -22.07
N LEU A 36 8.40 -10.31 -21.95
CA LEU A 36 9.12 -11.29 -22.74
C LEU A 36 8.19 -11.89 -23.79
N ASP A 37 8.66 -11.98 -25.04
CA ASP A 37 7.99 -12.82 -26.02
C ASP A 37 8.34 -14.29 -25.75
N LEU A 38 7.49 -14.94 -24.98
CA LEU A 38 7.66 -16.35 -24.62
C LEU A 38 7.10 -17.28 -25.70
N SER A 39 6.45 -16.77 -26.75
CA SER A 39 5.84 -17.58 -27.81
C SER A 39 6.85 -18.07 -28.86
N SER A 40 8.03 -17.45 -28.92
CA SER A 40 9.13 -17.86 -29.78
C SER A 40 10.22 -18.61 -29.02
N ARG A 41 11.12 -19.29 -29.74
CA ARG A 41 12.30 -19.91 -29.12
C ARG A 41 13.27 -18.81 -28.69
N LEU A 42 13.46 -18.66 -27.38
CA LEU A 42 14.37 -17.65 -26.86
C LEU A 42 15.84 -17.99 -27.18
N PRO A 43 16.67 -17.01 -27.60
CA PRO A 43 18.08 -17.24 -27.87
C PRO A 43 18.96 -17.24 -26.60
N PHE A 44 18.35 -17.33 -25.42
CA PHE A 44 19.03 -17.27 -24.13
C PHE A 44 18.25 -18.04 -23.06
N HIS A 45 18.92 -18.31 -21.93
CA HIS A 45 18.32 -18.92 -20.76
C HIS A 45 18.12 -17.92 -19.63
N PHE A 46 17.11 -18.16 -18.80
CA PHE A 46 16.84 -17.33 -17.63
C PHE A 46 17.82 -17.65 -16.48
N LYS A 47 18.53 -16.61 -16.03
CA LYS A 47 19.47 -16.71 -14.91
C LYS A 47 18.85 -16.14 -13.64
N PHE A 48 18.79 -16.93 -12.57
CA PHE A 48 18.20 -16.52 -11.28
C PHE A 48 18.77 -15.18 -10.78
N LYS A 49 20.10 -15.01 -10.77
CA LYS A 49 20.74 -13.77 -10.28
C LYS A 49 20.25 -12.52 -11.02
N THR A 50 20.19 -12.60 -12.36
CA THR A 50 19.75 -11.49 -13.22
C THR A 50 18.29 -11.12 -12.95
N LEU A 51 17.40 -12.12 -12.92
CA LEU A 51 15.98 -11.88 -12.71
C LEU A 51 15.68 -11.43 -11.28
N ALA A 52 16.34 -12.03 -10.28
CA ALA A 52 16.19 -11.64 -8.88
C ALA A 52 16.62 -10.19 -8.64
N ALA A 53 17.67 -9.71 -9.32
CA ALA A 53 18.10 -8.32 -9.24
C ALA A 53 17.00 -7.35 -9.73
N ALA A 54 16.34 -7.67 -10.85
CA ALA A 54 15.21 -6.88 -11.35
C ALA A 54 14.04 -6.86 -10.36
N ILE A 55 13.68 -8.04 -9.82
CA ILE A 55 12.58 -8.19 -8.85
C ILE A 55 12.86 -7.41 -7.57
N ALA A 56 14.10 -7.43 -7.08
CA ALA A 56 14.51 -6.66 -5.90
C ALA A 56 14.38 -5.15 -6.10
N ARG A 57 14.55 -4.66 -7.33
CA ARG A 57 14.32 -3.25 -7.72
C ARG A 57 12.84 -2.91 -7.91
N GLY A 58 11.94 -3.87 -7.72
CA GLY A 58 10.50 -3.69 -7.91
C GLY A 58 10.01 -3.83 -9.35
N ILE A 59 10.87 -4.28 -10.27
CA ILE A 59 10.50 -4.57 -11.66
C ILE A 59 9.79 -5.92 -11.71
N ARG A 60 8.72 -6.04 -12.49
CA ARG A 60 8.02 -7.32 -12.71
C ARG A 60 8.23 -7.86 -14.12
N LEU A 61 8.24 -9.18 -14.20
CA LEU A 61 8.40 -9.96 -15.43
C LEU A 61 7.00 -10.33 -15.92
N GLU A 62 6.67 -9.96 -17.14
CA GLU A 62 5.36 -10.20 -17.72
C GLU A 62 5.34 -11.49 -18.54
N ILE A 63 4.32 -12.32 -18.28
CA ILE A 63 3.91 -13.44 -19.12
C ILE A 63 2.63 -13.05 -19.85
N CYS A 64 2.72 -12.95 -21.17
CA CYS A 64 1.54 -12.76 -22.02
C CYS A 64 0.94 -14.12 -22.39
N TYR A 65 -0.31 -14.38 -21.96
CA TYR A 65 -1.00 -15.64 -22.26
C TYR A 65 -1.60 -15.70 -23.66
N GLY A 66 -1.77 -14.56 -24.33
CA GLY A 66 -2.46 -14.42 -25.61
C GLY A 66 -2.03 -15.46 -26.67
N PRO A 67 -0.73 -15.62 -26.95
CA PRO A 67 -0.24 -16.61 -27.91
C PRO A 67 -0.62 -18.06 -27.60
N GLY A 68 -0.88 -18.39 -26.33
CA GLY A 68 -1.28 -19.73 -25.91
C GLY A 68 -2.75 -20.07 -26.16
N VAL A 69 -3.62 -19.05 -26.31
CA VAL A 69 -5.09 -19.24 -26.33
C VAL A 69 -5.79 -18.66 -27.56
N THR A 70 -5.09 -17.89 -28.40
CA THR A 70 -5.67 -17.17 -29.56
C THR A 70 -5.39 -17.83 -30.91
N GLY A 71 -4.91 -19.07 -30.92
CA GLY A 71 -4.70 -19.82 -32.17
C GLY A 71 -3.43 -19.45 -32.94
N SER A 72 -2.42 -18.87 -32.28
CA SER A 72 -1.11 -18.52 -32.87
C SER A 72 -0.26 -19.74 -33.32
N GLY A 73 -0.85 -20.93 -33.43
CA GLY A 73 -0.18 -22.17 -33.79
C GLY A 73 0.26 -23.02 -32.59
N ALA A 74 0.39 -24.33 -32.82
CA ALA A 74 0.84 -25.28 -31.80
C ALA A 74 2.27 -25.00 -31.32
N GLU A 75 3.11 -24.45 -32.19
CA GLU A 75 4.50 -24.09 -31.88
C GLU A 75 4.59 -22.96 -30.88
N ALA A 76 3.84 -21.88 -31.10
CA ALA A 76 3.77 -20.74 -30.19
C ALA A 76 3.31 -21.16 -28.79
N ARG A 77 2.28 -22.02 -28.73
CA ARG A 77 1.77 -22.57 -27.46
C ARG A 77 2.83 -23.42 -26.74
N ARG A 78 3.53 -24.31 -27.46
CA ARG A 78 4.58 -25.16 -26.89
C ARG A 78 5.74 -24.33 -26.33
N ASN A 79 6.20 -23.35 -27.10
CA ASN A 79 7.26 -22.43 -26.66
C ASN A 79 6.82 -21.63 -25.44
N LEU A 80 5.61 -21.08 -25.44
CA LEU A 80 5.06 -20.34 -24.31
C LEU A 80 5.07 -21.17 -23.03
N ILE A 81 4.57 -22.42 -23.08
CA ILE A 81 4.55 -23.32 -21.92
C ILE A 81 5.98 -23.58 -21.41
N GLY A 82 6.91 -23.94 -22.30
CA GLY A 82 8.29 -24.25 -21.91
C GLY A 82 9.05 -23.05 -21.36
N ASN A 83 8.92 -21.91 -22.01
CA ASN A 83 9.58 -20.67 -21.61
C ASN A 83 8.98 -20.10 -20.32
N ALA A 84 7.65 -20.12 -20.16
CA ALA A 84 6.98 -19.70 -18.93
C ALA A 84 7.41 -20.57 -17.73
N ALA A 85 7.43 -21.90 -17.90
CA ALA A 85 7.90 -22.81 -16.86
C ALA A 85 9.38 -22.56 -16.49
N SER A 86 10.22 -22.27 -17.48
CA SER A 86 11.63 -21.90 -17.25
C SER A 86 11.76 -20.58 -16.48
N LEU A 87 10.96 -19.57 -16.84
CA LEU A 87 10.91 -18.27 -16.16
C LEU A 87 10.44 -18.41 -14.71
N ILE A 88 9.36 -19.15 -14.49
CA ILE A 88 8.79 -19.41 -13.16
C ILE A 88 9.83 -20.12 -12.27
N ARG A 89 10.52 -21.13 -12.80
CA ARG A 89 11.59 -21.83 -12.08
C ARG A 89 12.74 -20.88 -11.74
N ALA A 90 13.20 -20.09 -12.70
CA ALA A 90 14.32 -19.17 -12.54
C ALA A 90 13.99 -18.00 -11.59
N THR A 91 12.72 -17.65 -11.39
CA THR A 91 12.28 -16.58 -10.47
C THR A 91 11.80 -17.12 -9.12
N ARG A 92 11.61 -18.45 -9.03
CA ARG A 92 10.94 -19.14 -7.93
C ARG A 92 9.50 -18.65 -7.74
N GLY A 93 8.82 -18.36 -8.84
CA GLY A 93 7.41 -17.91 -8.87
C GLY A 93 7.17 -16.53 -8.25
N ARG A 94 8.20 -15.67 -8.20
CA ARG A 94 8.10 -14.29 -7.66
C ARG A 94 8.25 -13.29 -8.78
N GLY A 95 7.65 -12.11 -8.61
CA GLY A 95 7.92 -11.02 -9.54
C GLY A 95 7.26 -11.17 -10.90
N ILE A 96 6.17 -11.93 -10.99
CA ILE A 96 5.51 -12.25 -12.24
C ILE A 96 4.19 -11.48 -12.31
N ILE A 97 3.90 -10.90 -13.48
CA ILE A 97 2.56 -10.45 -13.84
C ILE A 97 2.06 -11.24 -15.05
N ILE A 98 0.75 -11.41 -15.16
CA ILE A 98 0.14 -12.11 -16.30
C ILE A 98 -0.79 -11.14 -17.03
N SER A 99 -0.64 -11.08 -18.35
CA SER A 99 -1.43 -10.22 -19.23
C SER A 99 -1.91 -10.97 -20.46
N SER A 100 -2.82 -10.36 -21.23
CA SER A 100 -3.42 -10.99 -22.42
C SER A 100 -2.83 -10.52 -23.74
N GLU A 101 -2.26 -9.30 -23.79
CA GLU A 101 -1.92 -8.55 -25.02
C GLU A 101 -3.04 -8.62 -26.09
N ALA A 102 -4.29 -8.81 -25.65
CA ALA A 102 -5.40 -9.09 -26.54
C ALA A 102 -5.80 -7.84 -27.33
N LYS A 103 -5.80 -7.94 -28.66
CA LYS A 103 -6.29 -6.88 -29.57
C LYS A 103 -7.82 -6.88 -29.76
N ARG A 104 -8.48 -7.96 -29.35
CA ARG A 104 -9.92 -8.18 -29.49
C ARG A 104 -10.49 -8.74 -28.18
N ALA A 105 -11.74 -8.43 -27.88
CA ALA A 105 -12.41 -8.91 -26.66
C ALA A 105 -12.38 -10.45 -26.52
N LEU A 106 -12.48 -11.19 -27.63
CA LEU A 106 -12.43 -12.66 -27.66
C LEU A 106 -11.07 -13.24 -27.19
N GLY A 107 -10.02 -12.43 -27.15
CA GLY A 107 -8.70 -12.83 -26.64
C GLY A 107 -8.58 -12.74 -25.12
N VAL A 108 -9.57 -12.18 -24.43
CA VAL A 108 -9.58 -12.04 -22.97
C VAL A 108 -10.16 -13.31 -22.33
N ARG A 109 -9.67 -13.66 -21.15
CA ARG A 109 -10.13 -14.79 -20.32
C ARG A 109 -10.56 -14.30 -18.95
N ALA A 110 -11.44 -15.07 -18.29
CA ALA A 110 -11.86 -14.74 -16.94
C ALA A 110 -10.66 -14.86 -15.98
N PRO A 111 -10.64 -14.08 -14.88
CA PRO A 111 -9.50 -14.07 -13.96
C PRO A 111 -9.08 -15.47 -13.46
N PHE A 112 -10.04 -16.32 -13.10
CA PHE A 112 -9.74 -17.67 -12.61
C PHE A 112 -9.26 -18.63 -13.71
N ASP A 113 -9.66 -18.43 -14.97
CA ASP A 113 -9.11 -19.20 -16.10
C ASP A 113 -7.61 -18.88 -16.28
N VAL A 114 -7.24 -17.61 -16.09
CA VAL A 114 -5.85 -17.16 -16.15
C VAL A 114 -5.04 -17.75 -14.99
N VAL A 115 -5.62 -17.82 -13.78
CA VAL A 115 -4.98 -18.48 -12.63
C VAL A 115 -4.78 -19.98 -12.90
N ASN A 116 -5.78 -20.66 -13.45
CA ASN A 116 -5.68 -22.07 -13.82
C ASN A 116 -4.59 -22.30 -14.88
N LEU A 117 -4.51 -21.42 -15.88
CA LEU A 117 -3.47 -21.47 -16.89
C LEU A 117 -2.07 -21.24 -16.28
N ALA A 118 -1.94 -20.33 -15.31
CA ALA A 118 -0.71 -20.12 -14.58
C ALA A 118 -0.25 -21.39 -13.84
N CYS A 119 -1.19 -22.20 -13.32
CA CYS A 119 -0.89 -23.49 -12.71
C CYS A 119 -0.31 -24.49 -13.70
N VAL A 120 -0.77 -24.50 -14.95
CA VAL A 120 -0.19 -25.34 -16.01
C VAL A 120 1.28 -25.00 -16.25
N TRP A 121 1.70 -23.75 -16.04
CA TRP A 121 3.09 -23.33 -16.18
C TRP A 121 3.94 -23.57 -14.92
N GLY A 122 3.35 -24.06 -13.83
CA GLY A 122 4.05 -24.40 -12.59
C GLY A 122 3.98 -23.35 -11.48
N LEU A 123 3.06 -22.38 -11.55
CA LEU A 123 2.70 -21.58 -10.38
C LEU A 123 1.69 -22.33 -9.49
N THR A 124 1.69 -22.05 -8.19
CA THR A 124 0.58 -22.46 -7.33
C THR A 124 -0.62 -21.54 -7.60
N GLN A 125 -1.83 -21.94 -7.19
CA GLN A 125 -3.03 -21.11 -7.38
C GLN A 125 -2.88 -19.75 -6.68
N GLU A 126 -2.27 -19.73 -5.50
CA GLU A 126 -2.01 -18.51 -4.73
C GLU A 126 -1.07 -17.58 -5.50
N LYS A 127 0.01 -18.14 -6.08
CA LYS A 127 0.95 -17.36 -6.89
C LYS A 127 0.37 -16.93 -8.23
N GLY A 128 -0.49 -17.73 -8.85
CA GLY A 128 -1.24 -17.33 -10.05
C GLY A 128 -2.16 -16.14 -9.76
N LYS A 129 -2.88 -16.18 -8.63
CA LYS A 129 -3.72 -15.06 -8.17
C LYS A 129 -2.88 -13.83 -7.81
N GLU A 130 -1.76 -14.01 -7.11
CA GLU A 130 -0.83 -12.93 -6.76
C GLU A 130 -0.30 -12.24 -8.03
N ALA A 131 0.06 -13.02 -9.06
CA ALA A 131 0.55 -12.49 -10.33
C ALA A 131 -0.49 -11.67 -11.09
N LEU A 132 -1.77 -12.04 -11.02
CA LEU A 132 -2.85 -11.32 -11.68
C LEU A 132 -3.28 -10.07 -10.91
N CYS A 133 -3.26 -10.11 -9.57
CA CYS A 133 -3.81 -9.06 -8.72
C CYS A 133 -2.73 -8.20 -8.05
N ASP A 134 -2.00 -8.78 -7.11
CA ASP A 134 -1.15 -8.03 -6.19
C ASP A 134 0.11 -7.52 -6.87
N GLU A 135 0.76 -8.34 -7.69
CA GLU A 135 1.96 -7.96 -8.42
C GLU A 135 1.66 -6.85 -9.44
N ALA A 136 0.53 -6.94 -10.14
CA ALA A 136 0.06 -5.89 -11.05
C ALA A 136 -0.21 -4.58 -10.30
N ARG A 137 -0.87 -4.64 -9.13
CA ARG A 137 -1.08 -3.47 -8.27
C ARG A 137 0.24 -2.86 -7.78
N LYS A 138 1.20 -3.68 -7.35
CA LYS A 138 2.52 -3.23 -6.87
C LYS A 138 3.27 -2.45 -7.96
N VAL A 139 3.20 -2.89 -9.22
CA VAL A 139 3.79 -2.17 -10.36
C VAL A 139 3.19 -0.78 -10.52
N VAL A 140 1.86 -0.68 -10.56
CA VAL A 140 1.17 0.61 -10.75
C VAL A 140 1.44 1.55 -9.58
N ALA A 141 1.40 1.04 -8.35
CA ALA A 141 1.67 1.82 -7.15
C ALA A 141 3.10 2.37 -7.14
N LEU A 142 4.10 1.50 -7.39
CA LEU A 142 5.50 1.90 -7.42
C LEU A 142 5.79 2.91 -8.54
N ALA A 143 5.26 2.69 -9.75
CA ALA A 143 5.42 3.63 -10.86
C ALA A 143 4.74 4.98 -10.59
N GLY A 144 3.57 4.97 -9.93
CA GLY A 144 2.91 6.19 -9.46
C GLY A 144 3.76 6.95 -8.46
N MET A 145 4.32 6.26 -7.46
CA MET A 145 5.23 6.85 -6.47
C MET A 145 6.47 7.46 -7.13
N LYS A 146 7.13 6.75 -8.06
CA LYS A 146 8.31 7.28 -8.77
C LYS A 146 8.05 8.60 -9.51
N ARG A 147 6.82 8.82 -9.98
CA ARG A 147 6.45 10.01 -10.78
C ARG A 147 5.92 11.17 -9.95
N ARG A 148 5.11 10.88 -8.93
CA ARG A 148 4.41 11.92 -8.15
C ARG A 148 5.13 12.25 -6.85
N SER A 149 5.98 11.35 -6.36
CA SER A 149 6.66 11.53 -5.10
C SER A 149 8.05 12.13 -5.25
N TRP A 150 8.39 13.04 -4.34
CA TRP A 150 9.78 13.44 -4.12
C TRP A 150 10.54 12.29 -3.43
N ARG A 151 11.38 11.59 -4.20
CA ARG A 151 12.25 10.49 -3.73
C ARG A 151 11.52 9.38 -2.97
N GLY A 152 10.21 9.20 -3.21
CA GLY A 152 9.38 8.22 -2.51
C GLY A 152 8.94 8.60 -1.09
N ILE A 153 9.18 9.85 -0.66
CA ILE A 153 8.92 10.32 0.71
C ILE A 153 7.60 11.09 0.80
N VAL A 154 7.38 12.05 -0.11
CA VAL A 154 6.21 12.94 -0.10
C VAL A 154 5.49 12.82 -1.43
N ASP A 155 4.20 12.48 -1.42
CA ASP A 155 3.31 12.49 -2.58
C ASP A 155 2.26 13.60 -2.39
N VAL A 156 2.21 14.59 -3.28
CA VAL A 156 1.24 15.68 -3.19
C VAL A 156 -0.02 15.26 -3.94
N VAL A 157 -1.04 14.87 -3.18
CA VAL A 157 -2.34 14.48 -3.72
C VAL A 157 -3.28 15.68 -3.64
N TYR A 158 -3.81 16.10 -4.78
CA TYR A 158 -4.85 17.12 -4.82
C TYR A 158 -6.13 16.60 -4.16
N GLY A 159 -6.51 17.20 -3.03
CA GLY A 159 -7.65 16.77 -2.20
C GLY A 159 -9.03 17.21 -2.69
N GLY A 160 -9.13 17.77 -3.89
CA GLY A 160 -10.35 18.38 -4.42
C GLY A 160 -10.50 19.86 -4.05
N GLU A 161 -11.43 20.54 -4.72
CA GLU A 161 -11.83 21.91 -4.36
C GLU A 161 -12.65 21.88 -3.06
N LYS A 162 -12.36 22.79 -2.13
CA LYS A 162 -13.23 22.98 -0.97
C LYS A 162 -14.56 23.56 -1.46
N PRO A 163 -15.72 23.01 -1.05
CA PRO A 163 -17.00 23.56 -1.45
C PRO A 163 -17.10 25.02 -0.99
N VAL A 164 -17.46 25.90 -1.93
CA VAL A 164 -17.66 27.33 -1.65
C VAL A 164 -18.79 27.44 -0.62
N LYS A 165 -18.49 28.00 0.54
CA LYS A 165 -19.54 28.39 1.48
C LYS A 165 -20.27 29.57 0.84
N GLU A 166 -21.48 29.34 0.33
CA GLU A 166 -22.38 30.42 -0.07
C GLU A 166 -22.52 31.36 1.12
N GLY A 167 -22.01 32.58 0.94
CA GLY A 167 -22.13 33.64 1.92
C GLY A 167 -23.61 33.92 2.12
N ARG A 168 -24.11 33.75 3.34
CA ARG A 168 -25.38 34.37 3.73
C ARG A 168 -25.24 35.87 3.47
N GLU A 169 -25.98 36.36 2.49
CA GLU A 169 -26.18 37.79 2.28
C GLU A 169 -26.64 38.40 3.60
N THR A 170 -25.76 39.18 4.24
CA THR A 170 -26.15 40.08 5.31
C THR A 170 -26.99 41.17 4.68
N LYS A 171 -28.32 41.06 4.84
CA LYS A 171 -29.24 42.15 4.55
C LYS A 171 -28.81 43.39 5.34
N ASP A 172 -28.40 44.42 4.61
CA ASP A 172 -28.22 45.77 5.12
C ASP A 172 -29.48 46.22 5.85
N LYS A 173 -29.32 46.60 7.13
CA LYS A 173 -30.25 47.50 7.82
C LYS A 173 -29.52 48.81 8.08
N SER A 174 -29.65 49.71 7.12
CA SER A 174 -29.56 51.15 7.32
C SER A 174 -30.59 51.60 8.36
N GLY A 175 -30.16 52.27 9.44
CA GLY A 175 -31.08 52.68 10.49
C GLY A 175 -30.49 53.53 11.61
N ASN A 176 -30.06 54.74 11.27
CA ASN A 176 -30.08 55.97 12.07
C ASN A 176 -29.13 56.17 13.29
N ARG A 177 -28.58 57.38 13.31
CA ARG A 177 -27.71 57.98 14.34
C ARG A 177 -28.48 58.28 15.63
N ASN A 178 -27.84 58.12 16.79
CA ASN A 178 -27.84 59.21 17.77
C ASN A 178 -26.59 59.21 18.66
N LYS A 179 -26.02 60.39 18.87
CA LYS A 179 -24.91 60.68 19.80
C LYS A 179 -25.46 60.75 21.23
N ASN A 180 -24.74 60.20 22.22
CA ASN A 180 -24.39 61.00 23.40
C ASN A 180 -23.18 60.45 24.16
N SER A 181 -22.47 61.39 24.78
CA SER A 181 -21.19 61.29 25.49
C SER A 181 -21.29 60.78 26.93
N GLY A 182 -20.22 60.14 27.45
CA GLY A 182 -19.76 60.37 28.83
C GLY A 182 -19.39 59.17 29.70
N LYS A 183 -18.06 59.01 29.91
CA LYS A 183 -17.34 58.72 31.18
C LYS A 183 -17.31 57.29 31.81
N LYS A 184 -16.05 56.79 31.89
CA LYS A 184 -15.34 55.97 32.91
C LYS A 184 -16.02 54.76 33.57
N ASP A 185 -15.36 53.60 33.52
CA ASP A 185 -14.64 53.04 34.69
C ASP A 185 -13.76 51.82 34.36
N GLU A 186 -12.73 51.66 35.18
CA GLU A 186 -11.62 50.69 35.16
C GLU A 186 -12.04 49.23 35.44
N ARG A 187 -11.27 48.24 34.91
CA ARG A 187 -10.48 47.25 35.71
C ARG A 187 -10.05 46.00 34.91
N ASN A 188 -8.82 45.58 35.23
CA ASN A 188 -8.20 44.25 35.20
C ASN A 188 -7.80 43.57 33.88
N GLU A 189 -6.54 43.83 33.51
CA GLU A 189 -5.38 42.91 33.55
C GLU A 189 -5.55 41.37 33.51
N GLY A 190 -4.59 40.77 32.78
CA GLY A 190 -4.10 39.39 32.93
C GLY A 190 -4.13 38.63 31.61
N GLY A 191 -3.12 38.69 30.74
CA GLY A 191 -1.84 37.98 30.89
C GLY A 191 -2.03 36.49 30.55
N LEU A 192 -1.25 35.78 29.72
CA LEU A 192 0.16 35.93 29.40
C LEU A 192 0.48 35.15 28.10
N LYS A 193 1.31 35.77 27.26
CA LYS A 193 2.22 35.10 26.32
C LYS A 193 3.26 34.32 27.13
N ARG A 194 3.63 33.10 26.72
CA ARG A 194 4.81 32.40 27.25
C ARG A 194 5.87 32.22 26.17
N LYS A 195 7.02 32.83 26.45
CA LYS A 195 8.32 32.61 25.81
C LYS A 195 8.89 31.25 26.25
N ALA A 196 9.75 30.72 25.38
CA ALA A 196 10.65 29.61 25.63
C ALA A 196 11.78 30.00 26.61
N ASP A 197 12.25 29.05 27.40
CA ASP A 197 13.65 28.97 27.81
C ASP A 197 14.08 27.52 28.11
N THR A 198 15.37 27.31 27.93
CA THR A 198 16.17 26.08 27.91
C THR A 198 16.70 25.66 29.29
N GLY A 199 16.75 24.32 29.51
CA GLY A 199 17.84 23.61 30.21
C GLY A 199 17.80 23.45 31.74
N THR A 200 17.60 22.22 32.23
CA THR A 200 18.61 21.33 32.89
C THR A 200 17.91 20.21 33.69
N GLU A 201 18.44 19.00 33.60
CA GLU A 201 17.89 17.73 34.08
C GLU A 201 17.78 17.61 35.61
N SER A 202 16.67 17.04 36.10
CA SER A 202 16.67 16.14 37.26
C SER A 202 15.43 15.24 37.25
N ASN A 203 15.66 14.01 37.67
CA ASN A 203 14.84 12.82 37.48
C ASN A 203 13.77 12.72 38.59
N ALA A 204 12.49 12.91 38.26
CA ALA A 204 11.35 12.52 39.10
C ALA A 204 10.04 12.48 38.27
N GLU A 205 9.45 11.30 38.16
CA GLU A 205 8.17 11.06 37.48
C GLU A 205 7.04 11.93 38.06
N SER A 206 6.64 12.95 37.30
CA SER A 206 5.52 13.82 37.64
C SER A 206 4.24 13.27 37.02
N GLN A 207 3.47 12.50 37.80
CA GLN A 207 2.14 12.05 37.37
C GLN A 207 1.17 13.23 37.29
N ALA A 208 0.55 13.42 36.12
CA ALA A 208 -0.48 14.43 35.91
C ALA A 208 -1.73 14.14 36.79
N PRO A 209 -2.38 15.16 37.37
CA PRO A 209 -3.55 14.96 38.22
C PRO A 209 -4.72 14.36 37.43
N LEU A 210 -5.27 13.26 37.93
CA LEU A 210 -6.35 12.51 37.27
C LEU A 210 -7.64 13.34 37.16
N SER A 211 -8.28 13.25 36.00
CA SER A 211 -9.55 13.91 35.70
C SER A 211 -10.66 13.47 36.67
N LYS A 212 -11.56 14.40 37.05
CA LYS A 212 -12.75 14.13 37.90
C LYS A 212 -13.59 12.94 37.42
N ARG A 213 -13.59 12.68 36.10
CA ARG A 213 -14.31 11.56 35.47
C ARG A 213 -13.67 10.20 35.81
N GLU A 214 -12.35 10.19 35.98
CA GLU A 214 -11.55 8.98 36.20
C GLU A 214 -11.57 8.54 37.67
N LEU A 215 -11.53 9.50 38.60
CA LEU A 215 -11.81 9.24 40.02
C LEU A 215 -13.19 8.62 40.23
N LYS A 216 -14.22 9.14 39.56
CA LYS A 216 -15.59 8.62 39.67
C LYS A 216 -15.72 7.18 39.14
N ARG A 217 -14.99 6.84 38.07
CA ARG A 217 -14.94 5.47 37.51
C ARG A 217 -14.25 4.50 38.48
N ARG A 218 -13.14 4.91 39.09
CA ARG A 218 -12.41 4.11 40.09
C ARG A 218 -13.23 3.87 41.35
N ALA A 219 -13.90 4.89 41.88
CA ALA A 219 -14.79 4.76 43.04
C ALA A 219 -15.96 3.80 42.78
N LYS A 220 -16.56 3.84 41.57
CA LYS A 220 -17.63 2.90 41.19
C LYS A 220 -17.13 1.45 41.11
N ARG A 221 -15.90 1.23 40.62
CA ARG A 221 -15.29 -0.10 40.51
C ARG A 221 -14.94 -0.70 41.88
N ALA A 222 -14.45 0.12 42.82
CA ALA A 222 -14.17 -0.31 44.19
C ALA A 222 -15.47 -0.69 44.93
N LYS A 223 -16.57 0.05 44.69
CA LYS A 223 -17.86 -0.23 45.32
C LYS A 223 -18.55 -1.51 44.82
N LEU A 224 -18.23 -1.95 43.59
CA LEU A 224 -18.73 -3.21 42.99
C LEU A 224 -17.95 -4.46 43.43
N GLN A 225 -16.74 -4.30 43.98
CA GLN A 225 -15.92 -5.43 44.45
C GLN A 225 -16.14 -5.76 45.93
N GLY A 226 -16.77 -4.86 46.70
CA GLY A 226 -17.01 -5.04 48.14
C GLY A 226 -18.34 -5.70 48.50
N SER A 227 -19.09 -6.25 47.55
CA SER A 227 -20.47 -6.73 47.75
C SER A 227 -20.72 -8.15 47.22
N GLY A 228 -19.79 -9.08 47.39
CA GLY A 228 -19.97 -10.46 46.93
C GLY A 228 -18.94 -11.44 47.49
N ALA A 229 -18.93 -11.61 48.81
CA ALA A 229 -18.30 -12.76 49.46
C ALA A 229 -18.98 -12.94 50.83
N ASP A 230 -19.83 -13.97 50.96
CA ASP A 230 -20.12 -14.69 52.21
C ASP A 230 -20.96 -15.92 51.84
N ASP A 231 -20.32 -17.08 51.70
CA ASP A 231 -20.84 -18.35 52.21
C ASP A 231 -19.72 -19.41 52.21
N ASN A 232 -19.33 -19.85 53.40
CA ASN A 232 -18.28 -20.82 53.67
C ASN A 232 -18.92 -21.99 54.44
N SER A 233 -19.13 -23.13 53.80
CA SER A 233 -19.49 -24.38 54.48
C SER A 233 -18.30 -25.33 54.51
N THR A 234 -17.77 -25.48 55.71
CA THR A 234 -16.69 -26.38 56.16
C THR A 234 -17.09 -27.86 56.08
N ALA A 235 -16.23 -28.71 55.53
CA ALA A 235 -16.16 -30.14 55.85
C ALA A 235 -14.69 -30.62 55.76
N SER A 236 -14.14 -31.06 56.89
CA SER A 236 -12.79 -31.62 57.04
C SER A 236 -12.74 -33.11 56.65
N PRO A 237 -11.60 -33.66 56.18
CA PRO A 237 -11.42 -35.10 56.02
C PRO A 237 -10.76 -35.76 57.25
N ILE A 238 -11.08 -37.04 57.48
CA ILE A 238 -10.49 -37.97 58.48
C ILE A 238 -9.57 -38.98 57.73
N PRO A 239 -8.54 -39.59 58.36
CA PRO A 239 -7.32 -40.10 57.71
C PRO A 239 -7.22 -41.63 57.51
N ASP A 240 -6.17 -42.02 56.76
CA ASP A 240 -5.42 -43.29 56.60
C ASP A 240 -6.08 -44.69 56.76
N GLY A 241 -5.77 -45.57 55.79
CA GLY A 241 -5.60 -47.02 56.00
C GLY A 241 -6.11 -47.92 54.86
N GLY A 242 -5.20 -48.64 54.18
CA GLY A 242 -5.50 -49.74 53.25
C GLY A 242 -4.58 -49.86 52.05
#